data_AF-A0A0N0DV76-F1
#
_entry.id   AF-A0A0N0DV76-F1
#
_cell.length_a   1.000
_cell.length_b   1.000
_cell.length_c   1.000
_cell.angle_alpha   90.00
_cell.angle_beta   90.00
_cell.angle_gamma   90.00
#
_symmetry.space_group_name_H-M   'P 1'
#
loop_
_entity.id
_entity.type
_entity.pdbx_description
1 polymer ?
#
loop_
_entity_poly.entity_id
_entity_poly.type
_entity_poly.pdbx_seq_one_letter_code
_entity_poly.pdbx_strand_id
1 'polypeptide(L)'
;MMRRGAPEWFTQGKTRERFHRYWPWVLSTFCAGLYLYNREPFEDAASAIVTKIRRPLLRTMEWIELHDVDPETMALELPPDMLFGPLEFSKQMRFLLAALKADNELADGYLARVLIDHMDLSFDPPILSESEFLAAGGKELLNFSVDDFTGTGSRAQRKHIFFQPDQFVQFINVIAAYPTLTEYFVREKDGVDLVLRAYRHSKEPYSRVMAMRSLALFSFTQPVDGAVEKQILQCNGVKTVVDAYKQSSGDPTDTRFLTLLLSSLMRHFPKEGGKEFIDAGGVEAAVNNLNIARYKGVPQHLRVIHDAQRLPSQAVGKESVDARLEDADFLGVAMGVLDAFPEYYEATGDLLKLVTEVVPAHAQPLELLEYRAMPILSKYYVKWKEDQSFQTDGTRTLVAKLFELMLNDKTCQRCYDPSVASYELQECIKTAKVAIEDEKEKRVTLSPDGA
;
A
#
# COMPACT_ATOMS: atom_id res chain seq x y z
N MET A 1 5.49 -45.34 -7.31
CA MET A 1 6.94 -45.05 -7.23
C MET A 1 7.35 -44.21 -8.44
N MET A 2 7.42 -42.88 -8.29
CA MET A 2 8.20 -42.03 -9.20
C MET A 2 9.33 -41.44 -8.36
N ARG A 3 10.56 -41.91 -8.59
CA ARG A 3 11.76 -41.33 -8.01
C ARG A 3 11.86 -39.88 -8.46
N ARG A 4 11.67 -38.90 -7.57
CA ARG A 4 12.23 -37.55 -7.77
C ARG A 4 13.72 -37.60 -7.47
N GLY A 5 14.47 -38.31 -8.30
CA GLY A 5 15.85 -37.91 -8.54
C GLY A 5 15.84 -36.54 -9.23
N ALA A 6 16.94 -35.81 -9.15
CA ALA A 6 17.14 -34.69 -10.06
C ALA A 6 16.74 -35.13 -11.48
N PRO A 7 16.04 -34.27 -12.26
CA PRO A 7 15.48 -34.68 -13.54
C PRO A 7 16.52 -35.43 -14.37
N GLU A 8 16.16 -36.49 -15.11
CA GLU A 8 17.14 -37.26 -15.89
C GLU A 8 17.94 -36.38 -16.86
N TRP A 9 17.32 -35.32 -17.36
CA TRP A 9 18.00 -34.32 -18.18
C TRP A 9 19.11 -33.60 -17.42
N PHE A 10 19.05 -33.45 -16.10
CA PHE A 10 20.01 -32.76 -15.23
C PHE A 10 21.09 -33.69 -14.66
N THR A 11 20.82 -35.00 -14.49
CA THR A 11 21.79 -35.98 -13.99
C THR A 11 22.74 -36.50 -15.08
N GLN A 12 22.45 -36.24 -16.35
CA GLN A 12 23.36 -36.53 -17.46
C GLN A 12 24.47 -35.47 -17.54
N GLY A 13 25.73 -35.91 -17.43
CA GLY A 13 26.90 -35.05 -17.15
C GLY A 13 27.07 -33.82 -18.06
N LYS A 14 26.75 -33.91 -19.36
CA LYS A 14 26.85 -32.76 -20.28
C LYS A 14 25.79 -31.69 -20.01
N THR A 15 24.65 -32.03 -19.45
CA THR A 15 23.55 -31.10 -19.23
C THR A 15 23.65 -30.38 -17.89
N ARG A 16 24.17 -31.06 -16.84
CA ARG A 16 24.56 -30.43 -15.57
C ARG A 16 25.60 -29.34 -15.80
N GLU A 17 26.61 -29.65 -16.62
CA GLU A 17 27.67 -28.73 -16.99
C GLU A 17 27.14 -27.55 -17.84
N ARG A 18 26.23 -27.82 -18.79
CA ARG A 18 25.51 -26.78 -19.55
C ARG A 18 24.64 -25.91 -18.66
N PHE A 19 23.96 -26.47 -17.67
CA PHE A 19 23.17 -25.69 -16.72
C PHE A 19 24.07 -24.74 -15.94
N HIS A 20 25.16 -25.21 -15.34
CA HIS A 20 26.11 -24.32 -14.65
C HIS A 20 26.75 -23.28 -15.59
N ARG A 21 26.95 -23.61 -16.87
CA ARG A 21 27.52 -22.71 -17.88
C ARG A 21 26.55 -21.64 -18.38
N TYR A 22 25.27 -21.98 -18.58
CA TYR A 22 24.26 -21.07 -19.13
C TYR A 22 23.38 -20.40 -18.07
N TRP A 23 23.33 -20.93 -16.85
CA TRP A 23 22.55 -20.36 -15.74
C TRP A 23 22.92 -18.90 -15.43
N PRO A 24 24.20 -18.49 -15.41
CA PRO A 24 24.55 -17.08 -15.25
C PRO A 24 23.98 -16.20 -16.36
N TRP A 25 23.91 -16.72 -17.59
CA TRP A 25 23.36 -15.99 -18.74
C TRP A 25 21.84 -15.90 -18.66
N VAL A 26 21.13 -16.99 -18.34
CA VAL A 26 19.68 -16.99 -18.13
C VAL A 26 19.28 -16.06 -16.99
N LEU A 27 20.02 -16.11 -15.88
CA LEU A 27 19.85 -15.21 -14.74
C LEU A 27 20.11 -13.76 -15.14
N SER A 28 21.18 -13.49 -15.89
CA SER A 28 21.50 -12.14 -16.38
C SER A 28 20.42 -11.61 -17.33
N THR A 29 19.84 -12.44 -18.21
CA THR A 29 18.78 -12.03 -19.14
C THR A 29 17.45 -11.80 -18.42
N PHE A 30 17.13 -12.63 -17.42
CA PHE A 30 15.93 -12.47 -16.60
C PHE A 30 16.03 -11.24 -15.69
N CYS A 31 17.19 -11.01 -15.06
CA CYS A 31 17.47 -9.81 -14.27
C CYS A 31 17.54 -8.54 -15.15
N ALA A 32 18.08 -8.62 -16.37
CA ALA A 32 18.04 -7.51 -17.33
C ALA A 32 16.61 -7.20 -17.80
N GLY A 33 15.77 -8.23 -18.00
CA GLY A 33 14.34 -8.07 -18.28
C GLY A 33 13.61 -7.37 -17.14
N LEU A 34 13.84 -7.79 -15.89
CA LEU A 34 13.28 -7.17 -14.70
C LEU A 34 13.77 -5.73 -14.48
N TYR A 35 15.05 -5.46 -14.75
CA TYR A 35 15.62 -4.10 -14.69
C TYR A 35 15.02 -3.17 -15.76
N LEU A 36 14.84 -3.66 -16.99
CA LEU A 36 14.27 -2.88 -18.08
C LEU A 36 12.77 -2.63 -17.92
N TYR A 37 12.02 -3.56 -17.32
CA TYR A 37 10.56 -3.43 -17.15
C TYR A 37 10.15 -2.73 -15.84
N ASN A 38 10.86 -2.98 -14.72
CA ASN A 38 10.45 -2.51 -13.39
C ASN A 38 11.47 -1.60 -12.69
N ARG A 39 12.66 -1.35 -13.29
CA ARG A 39 13.76 -0.55 -12.69
C ARG A 39 14.12 -0.97 -11.24
N GLU A 40 13.96 -2.25 -10.91
CA GLU A 40 14.40 -2.74 -9.59
C GLU A 40 15.94 -2.71 -9.50
N PRO A 41 16.53 -2.42 -8.31
CA PRO A 41 17.97 -2.45 -8.14
C PRO A 41 18.49 -3.86 -8.44
N PHE A 42 19.31 -3.97 -9.47
CA PHE A 42 19.87 -5.24 -9.97
C PHE A 42 20.52 -6.08 -8.86
N GLU A 43 21.15 -5.41 -7.89
CA GLU A 43 21.81 -6.05 -6.76
C GLU A 43 20.83 -6.75 -5.81
N ASP A 44 19.62 -6.22 -5.59
CA ASP A 44 18.64 -6.78 -4.67
C ASP A 44 17.94 -8.01 -5.26
N ALA A 45 17.57 -7.95 -6.54
CA ALA A 45 16.97 -9.10 -7.24
C ALA A 45 17.97 -10.25 -7.43
N ALA A 46 19.22 -9.93 -7.78
CA ALA A 46 20.29 -10.92 -7.89
C ALA A 46 20.64 -11.52 -6.52
N SER A 47 20.71 -10.69 -5.47
CA SER A 47 20.93 -11.13 -4.09
C SER A 47 19.81 -12.05 -3.60
N ALA A 48 18.54 -11.68 -3.82
CA ALA A 48 17.39 -12.49 -3.44
C ALA A 48 17.38 -13.86 -4.13
N ILE A 49 17.66 -13.93 -5.43
CA ILE A 49 17.70 -15.22 -6.16
C ILE A 49 18.89 -16.08 -5.69
N VAL A 50 20.05 -15.47 -5.46
CA VAL A 50 21.23 -16.20 -4.97
C VAL A 50 21.02 -16.68 -3.54
N THR A 51 20.44 -15.86 -2.66
CA THR A 51 20.28 -16.17 -1.22
C THR A 51 19.06 -17.01 -0.89
N LYS A 52 17.92 -16.78 -1.55
CA LYS A 52 16.66 -17.49 -1.26
C LYS A 52 16.44 -18.73 -2.13
N ILE A 53 17.02 -18.79 -3.33
CA ILE A 53 16.79 -19.91 -4.24
C ILE A 53 18.06 -20.74 -4.37
N ARG A 54 19.18 -20.17 -4.82
CA ARG A 54 20.39 -20.94 -5.14
C ARG A 54 21.10 -21.53 -3.91
N ARG A 55 21.33 -20.72 -2.86
CA ARG A 55 22.05 -21.16 -1.66
C ARG A 55 21.33 -22.26 -0.88
N PRO A 56 20.00 -22.18 -0.66
CA PRO A 56 19.26 -23.24 0.00
C PRO A 56 19.28 -24.52 -0.82
N LEU A 57 19.10 -24.43 -2.15
CA LEU A 57 19.11 -25.59 -3.04
C LEU A 57 20.48 -26.30 -3.04
N LEU A 58 21.57 -25.54 -3.08
CA LEU A 58 22.93 -26.10 -2.98
C LEU A 58 23.24 -26.68 -1.59
N ARG A 59 22.79 -26.03 -0.50
CA ARG A 59 22.95 -26.56 0.86
C ARG A 59 22.14 -27.82 1.10
N THR A 60 20.91 -27.88 0.58
CA THR A 60 20.08 -29.09 0.63
C THR A 60 20.73 -30.21 -0.16
N MET A 61 21.31 -29.92 -1.33
CA MET A 61 22.05 -30.91 -2.12
C MET A 61 23.32 -31.40 -1.43
N GLU A 62 24.14 -30.50 -0.87
CA GLU A 62 25.35 -30.87 -0.11
C GLU A 62 24.99 -31.67 1.16
N TRP A 63 23.92 -31.30 1.86
CA TRP A 63 23.47 -32.00 3.06
C TRP A 63 22.99 -33.43 2.75
N ILE A 64 22.24 -33.60 1.65
CA ILE A 64 21.78 -34.91 1.15
C ILE A 64 22.97 -35.78 0.71
N GLU A 65 23.97 -35.20 0.05
CA GLU A 65 25.19 -35.91 -0.38
C GLU A 65 26.11 -36.28 0.81
N LEU A 66 26.13 -35.49 1.88
CA LEU A 66 27.00 -35.70 3.04
C LEU A 66 26.51 -36.74 4.05
N HIS A 67 25.20 -37.00 4.13
CA HIS A 67 24.63 -37.79 5.23
C HIS A 67 24.15 -39.20 4.85
N ASP A 68 24.22 -39.61 3.58
CA ASP A 68 23.85 -40.95 3.08
C ASP A 68 22.62 -41.55 3.81
N VAL A 69 21.61 -40.70 4.03
CA VAL A 69 20.47 -40.99 4.91
C VAL A 69 19.45 -41.80 4.14
N ASP A 70 19.04 -42.91 4.74
CA ASP A 70 18.04 -43.82 4.20
C ASP A 70 16.75 -43.05 3.80
N PRO A 71 16.38 -43.01 2.50
CA PRO A 71 15.25 -42.23 1.99
C PRO A 71 13.91 -42.55 2.67
N GLU A 72 13.77 -43.73 3.28
CA GLU A 72 12.55 -44.17 3.96
C GLU A 72 12.29 -43.41 5.28
N THR A 73 13.32 -42.93 5.96
CA THR A 73 13.15 -42.13 7.20
C THR A 73 12.82 -40.67 6.90
N MET A 74 13.37 -40.08 5.84
CA MET A 74 12.97 -38.74 5.38
C MET A 74 11.56 -38.71 4.78
N ALA A 75 11.06 -39.82 4.24
CA ALA A 75 9.69 -39.91 3.75
C ALA A 75 8.63 -39.74 4.87
N LEU A 76 9.01 -39.83 6.14
CA LEU A 76 8.10 -39.59 7.26
C LEU A 76 8.11 -38.11 7.71
N GLU A 77 9.12 -37.34 7.32
CA GLU A 77 9.30 -35.92 7.69
C GLU A 77 8.99 -34.95 6.53
N LEU A 78 8.73 -35.47 5.34
CA LEU A 78 8.30 -34.67 4.19
C LEU A 78 6.77 -34.63 4.13
N PRO A 79 6.16 -33.46 3.85
CA PRO A 79 4.74 -33.37 3.56
C PRO A 79 4.34 -34.39 2.47
N PRO A 80 3.30 -35.23 2.66
CA PRO A 80 2.83 -36.24 1.71
C PRO A 80 2.73 -35.82 0.23
N ASP A 81 2.54 -34.56 -0.11
CA ASP A 81 2.56 -34.07 -1.49
C ASP A 81 3.96 -34.08 -2.15
N MET A 82 5.05 -34.04 -1.37
CA MET A 82 6.40 -34.28 -1.87
C MET A 82 6.63 -35.75 -2.22
N LEU A 83 5.85 -36.65 -1.63
CA LEU A 83 5.89 -38.10 -1.84
C LEU A 83 4.87 -38.57 -2.89
N PHE A 84 3.70 -37.91 -2.97
CA PHE A 84 2.55 -38.33 -3.79
C PHE A 84 2.21 -37.38 -4.95
N GLY A 85 2.90 -36.24 -5.09
CA GLY A 85 2.60 -35.21 -6.11
C GLY A 85 1.66 -34.10 -5.59
N PRO A 86 1.32 -33.09 -6.42
CA PRO A 86 0.42 -32.01 -5.98
C PRO A 86 -0.92 -32.58 -5.52
N LEU A 87 -1.20 -32.45 -4.23
CA LEU A 87 -2.45 -32.90 -3.64
C LEU A 87 -3.57 -31.89 -3.93
N GLU A 88 -4.79 -32.38 -4.10
CA GLU A 88 -5.99 -31.52 -4.12
C GLU A 88 -6.13 -30.77 -2.78
N PHE A 89 -6.68 -29.56 -2.83
CA PHE A 89 -6.84 -28.70 -1.65
C PHE A 89 -7.53 -29.41 -0.47
N SER A 90 -8.59 -30.18 -0.73
CA SER A 90 -9.31 -30.94 0.30
C SER A 90 -8.45 -31.98 1.02
N LYS A 91 -7.48 -32.58 0.32
CA LYS A 91 -6.52 -33.53 0.88
C LYS A 91 -5.43 -32.80 1.67
N GLN A 92 -4.91 -31.69 1.14
CA GLN A 92 -3.96 -30.83 1.84
C GLN A 92 -4.53 -30.35 3.18
N MET A 93 -5.75 -29.82 3.17
CA MET A 93 -6.46 -29.37 4.37
C MET A 93 -6.70 -30.50 5.37
N ARG A 94 -7.05 -31.71 4.91
CA ARG A 94 -7.21 -32.87 5.80
C ARG A 94 -5.91 -33.22 6.51
N PHE A 95 -4.79 -33.25 5.79
CA PHE A 95 -3.48 -33.52 6.38
C PHE A 95 -3.04 -32.41 7.32
N LEU A 96 -3.24 -31.14 6.94
CA LEU A 96 -2.98 -29.98 7.78
C LEU A 96 -3.73 -30.08 9.12
N LEU A 97 -5.05 -30.28 9.08
CA LEU A 97 -5.88 -30.37 10.28
C LEU A 97 -5.48 -31.56 11.16
N ALA A 98 -5.11 -32.70 10.56
CA ALA A 98 -4.62 -33.86 11.31
C ALA A 98 -3.27 -33.58 11.97
N ALA A 99 -2.33 -32.95 11.25
CA ALA A 99 -1.01 -32.59 11.77
C ALA A 99 -1.10 -31.54 12.90
N LEU A 100 -1.95 -30.53 12.74
CA LEU A 100 -2.22 -29.51 13.75
C LEU A 100 -2.79 -30.12 15.05
N LYS A 101 -3.74 -31.05 14.94
CA LYS A 101 -4.30 -31.78 16.09
C LYS A 101 -3.29 -32.68 16.78
N ALA A 102 -2.33 -33.23 16.02
CA ALA A 102 -1.27 -34.07 16.53
C ALA A 102 -0.07 -33.28 17.08
N ASP A 103 -0.10 -31.94 17.04
CA ASP A 103 1.03 -31.05 17.41
C ASP A 103 2.32 -31.42 16.64
N ASN A 104 2.18 -31.70 15.34
CA ASN A 104 3.26 -32.19 14.48
C ASN A 104 3.82 -31.07 13.59
N GLU A 105 5.15 -30.95 13.51
CA GLU A 105 5.88 -29.96 12.71
C GLU A 105 5.56 -30.00 11.20
N LEU A 106 5.07 -31.14 10.67
CA LEU A 106 4.57 -31.23 9.30
C LEU A 106 3.44 -30.22 9.01
N ALA A 107 2.72 -29.76 10.04
CA ALA A 107 1.69 -28.75 9.89
C ALA A 107 2.25 -27.42 9.36
N ASP A 108 3.48 -27.04 9.70
CA ASP A 108 4.11 -25.81 9.19
C ASP A 108 4.29 -25.85 7.67
N GLY A 109 4.73 -27.00 7.15
CA GLY A 109 4.90 -27.21 5.72
C GLY A 109 3.58 -27.15 4.96
N TYR A 110 2.52 -27.75 5.51
CA TYR A 110 1.19 -27.71 4.93
C TYR A 110 0.53 -26.33 5.01
N LEU A 111 0.72 -25.64 6.14
CA LEU A 111 0.20 -24.30 6.34
C LEU A 111 0.85 -23.33 5.35
N ALA A 112 2.18 -23.36 5.25
CA ALA A 112 2.93 -22.54 4.30
C ALA A 112 2.44 -22.76 2.86
N ARG A 113 2.13 -24.01 2.49
CA ARG A 113 1.61 -24.33 1.16
C ARG A 113 0.21 -23.77 0.92
N VAL A 114 -0.72 -23.96 1.87
CA VAL A 114 -2.07 -23.39 1.77
C VAL A 114 -2.00 -21.86 1.62
N LEU A 115 -1.09 -21.20 2.36
CA LEU A 115 -0.88 -19.77 2.24
C LEU A 115 -0.30 -19.39 0.87
N ILE A 116 0.75 -20.06 0.39
CA ILE A 116 1.39 -19.72 -0.90
C ILE A 116 0.44 -19.98 -2.08
N ASP A 117 -0.29 -21.10 -2.06
CA ASP A 117 -1.12 -21.53 -3.19
C ASP A 117 -2.45 -20.76 -3.26
N HIS A 118 -2.94 -20.19 -2.15
CA HIS A 118 -4.29 -19.61 -2.07
C HIS A 118 -4.37 -18.19 -1.51
N MET A 119 -3.29 -17.60 -0.99
CA MET A 119 -3.29 -16.19 -0.60
C MET A 119 -3.16 -15.32 -1.84
N ASP A 120 -4.29 -14.75 -2.25
CA ASP A 120 -4.30 -13.71 -3.26
C ASP A 120 -4.26 -12.33 -2.62
N LEU A 121 -3.23 -11.56 -2.95
CA LEU A 121 -3.03 -10.18 -2.51
C LEU A 121 -3.63 -9.17 -3.51
N SER A 122 -4.04 -9.64 -4.68
CA SER A 122 -4.83 -8.89 -5.64
C SER A 122 -6.30 -8.76 -5.15
N PHE A 123 -7.12 -8.07 -5.94
CA PHE A 123 -8.58 -8.00 -5.71
C PHE A 123 -9.34 -8.99 -6.61
N ASP A 124 -8.64 -9.99 -7.17
CA ASP A 124 -9.26 -10.97 -8.04
C ASP A 124 -10.18 -11.91 -7.23
N PRO A 125 -11.19 -12.52 -7.88
CA PRO A 125 -12.01 -13.51 -7.23
C PRO A 125 -11.15 -14.67 -6.70
N PRO A 126 -11.42 -15.16 -5.48
CA PRO A 126 -10.63 -16.26 -4.92
C PRO A 126 -10.70 -17.50 -5.82
N ILE A 127 -9.55 -18.18 -5.97
CA ILE A 127 -9.39 -19.35 -6.83
C ILE A 127 -10.32 -20.50 -6.41
N LEU A 128 -10.57 -20.63 -5.10
CA LEU A 128 -11.47 -21.62 -4.51
C LEU A 128 -12.78 -20.97 -4.09
N SER A 129 -13.89 -21.66 -4.32
CA SER A 129 -15.19 -21.22 -3.80
C SER A 129 -15.27 -21.37 -2.27
N GLU A 130 -16.10 -20.55 -1.63
CA GLU A 130 -16.29 -20.61 -0.17
C GLU A 130 -16.83 -21.96 0.29
N SER A 131 -17.71 -22.59 -0.50
CA SER A 131 -18.27 -23.92 -0.18
C SER A 131 -17.21 -25.01 -0.19
N GLU A 132 -16.27 -24.98 -1.15
CA GLU A 132 -15.13 -25.90 -1.19
C GLU A 132 -14.20 -25.69 -0.01
N PHE A 133 -13.94 -24.43 0.36
CA PHE A 133 -13.11 -24.08 1.50
C PHE A 133 -13.72 -24.58 2.83
N LEU A 134 -15.02 -24.35 3.01
CA LEU A 134 -15.78 -24.83 4.17
C LEU A 134 -15.83 -26.37 4.23
N ALA A 135 -16.10 -27.03 3.10
CA ALA A 135 -16.16 -28.49 3.02
C ALA A 135 -14.81 -29.16 3.34
N ALA A 136 -13.70 -28.48 3.07
CA ALA A 136 -12.36 -28.93 3.42
C ALA A 136 -11.98 -28.69 4.89
N GLY A 137 -12.85 -28.07 5.70
CA GLY A 137 -12.60 -27.79 7.12
C GLY A 137 -12.05 -26.38 7.40
N GLY A 138 -12.27 -25.42 6.50
CA GLY A 138 -11.79 -24.04 6.67
C GLY A 138 -12.20 -23.36 7.97
N LYS A 139 -13.44 -23.58 8.44
CA LYS A 139 -13.91 -23.07 9.74
C LYS A 139 -13.17 -23.70 10.92
N GLU A 140 -12.82 -24.97 10.82
CA GLU A 140 -12.04 -25.66 11.84
C GLU A 140 -10.61 -25.10 11.92
N LEU A 141 -9.98 -24.87 10.76
CA LEU A 141 -8.66 -24.24 10.69
C LEU A 141 -8.68 -22.81 11.26
N LEU A 142 -9.72 -22.03 10.99
CA LEU A 142 -9.90 -20.69 11.56
C LEU A 142 -10.07 -20.71 13.09
N ASN A 143 -10.87 -21.64 13.62
CA ASN A 143 -10.98 -21.78 15.07
C ASN A 143 -9.64 -22.18 15.70
N PHE A 144 -8.92 -23.10 15.07
CA PHE A 144 -7.61 -23.52 15.52
C PHE A 144 -6.62 -22.36 15.51
N SER A 145 -6.58 -21.56 14.43
CA SER A 145 -5.63 -20.45 14.31
C SER A 145 -5.87 -19.37 15.36
N VAL A 146 -7.15 -19.09 15.69
CA VAL A 146 -7.51 -18.18 16.78
C VAL A 146 -7.02 -18.72 18.11
N ASP A 147 -7.35 -19.98 18.45
CA ASP A 147 -6.91 -20.59 19.71
C ASP A 147 -5.39 -20.64 19.85
N ASP A 148 -4.69 -20.95 18.75
CA ASP A 148 -3.23 -21.01 18.71
C ASP A 148 -2.58 -19.64 18.94
N PHE A 149 -3.11 -18.60 18.29
CA PHE A 149 -2.61 -17.23 18.38
C PHE A 149 -2.88 -16.58 19.74
N THR A 150 -4.06 -16.79 20.32
CA THR A 150 -4.47 -16.17 21.59
C THR A 150 -3.95 -16.89 22.82
N GLY A 151 -3.45 -18.12 22.68
CA GLY A 151 -3.09 -18.94 23.84
C GLY A 151 -4.27 -19.70 24.46
N THR A 152 -5.45 -19.73 23.83
CA THR A 152 -6.68 -20.28 24.41
C THR A 152 -6.98 -21.72 23.99
N GLY A 153 -7.93 -22.35 24.67
CA GLY A 153 -8.43 -23.68 24.29
C GLY A 153 -7.32 -24.75 24.29
N SER A 154 -7.16 -25.44 23.16
CA SER A 154 -6.19 -26.53 23.00
C SER A 154 -4.73 -26.06 23.08
N ARG A 155 -4.46 -24.77 22.92
CA ARG A 155 -3.11 -24.19 22.92
C ARG A 155 -2.39 -24.37 24.25
N ALA A 156 -3.11 -24.38 25.37
CA ALA A 156 -2.53 -24.54 26.71
C ALA A 156 -1.78 -25.87 26.91
N GLN A 157 -2.07 -26.88 26.08
CA GLN A 157 -1.49 -28.23 26.17
C GLN A 157 -0.46 -28.52 25.06
N ARG A 158 -0.29 -27.60 24.11
CA ARG A 158 0.55 -27.78 22.91
C ARG A 158 1.93 -27.15 23.05
N LYS A 159 2.94 -27.78 22.47
CA LYS A 159 4.34 -27.32 22.51
C LYS A 159 4.64 -26.37 21.35
N HIS A 160 4.09 -26.63 20.16
CA HIS A 160 4.36 -25.84 18.96
C HIS A 160 3.37 -24.68 18.82
N ILE A 161 3.84 -23.57 18.23
CA ILE A 161 3.02 -22.41 17.84
C ILE A 161 3.11 -22.31 16.33
N PHE A 162 2.01 -22.62 15.65
CA PHE A 162 1.93 -22.64 14.19
C PHE A 162 1.52 -21.27 13.64
N PHE A 163 0.64 -20.57 14.35
CA PHE A 163 0.13 -19.25 13.98
C PHE A 163 0.82 -18.17 14.82
N GLN A 164 2.09 -17.91 14.51
CA GLN A 164 2.72 -16.66 14.95
C GLN A 164 2.03 -15.46 14.26
N PRO A 165 2.23 -14.22 14.74
CA PRO A 165 1.49 -13.06 14.23
C PRO A 165 1.48 -12.93 12.70
N ASP A 166 2.60 -13.25 12.04
CA ASP A 166 2.75 -13.15 10.59
C ASP A 166 1.96 -14.23 9.84
N GLN A 167 2.07 -15.49 10.23
CA GLN A 167 1.30 -16.60 9.66
C GLN A 167 -0.20 -16.43 9.92
N PHE A 168 -0.55 -15.89 11.09
CA PHE A 168 -1.94 -15.57 11.42
C PHE A 168 -2.52 -14.54 10.45
N VAL A 169 -1.87 -13.39 10.26
CA VAL A 169 -2.36 -12.34 9.37
C VAL A 169 -2.39 -12.79 7.90
N GLN A 170 -1.41 -13.60 7.47
CA GLN A 170 -1.42 -14.22 6.14
C GLN A 170 -2.64 -15.11 5.96
N PHE A 171 -2.93 -15.98 6.93
CA PHE A 171 -4.11 -16.84 6.88
C PHE A 171 -5.40 -16.03 6.88
N ILE A 172 -5.50 -14.99 7.70
CA ILE A 172 -6.67 -14.10 7.71
C ILE A 172 -6.88 -13.42 6.35
N ASN A 173 -5.81 -13.13 5.59
CA ASN A 173 -5.95 -12.61 4.22
C ASN A 173 -6.53 -13.62 3.23
N VAL A 174 -6.30 -14.92 3.42
CA VAL A 174 -7.00 -15.98 2.67
C VAL A 174 -8.48 -15.98 3.03
N ILE A 175 -8.81 -15.84 4.32
CA ILE A 175 -10.18 -15.86 4.81
C ILE A 175 -10.97 -14.61 4.43
N ALA A 176 -10.32 -13.45 4.34
CA ALA A 176 -10.97 -12.16 4.07
C ALA A 176 -11.72 -12.11 2.72
N ALA A 177 -11.42 -13.04 1.80
CA ALA A 177 -12.13 -13.19 0.53
C ALA A 177 -13.49 -13.92 0.66
N TYR A 178 -13.76 -14.55 1.81
CA TYR A 178 -14.93 -15.39 2.06
C TYR A 178 -15.89 -14.71 3.05
N PRO A 179 -17.04 -14.19 2.57
CA PRO A 179 -17.93 -13.35 3.39
C PRO A 179 -18.46 -14.03 4.66
N THR A 180 -18.89 -15.29 4.60
CA THR A 180 -19.49 -15.97 5.78
C THR A 180 -18.44 -16.27 6.84
N LEU A 181 -17.23 -16.65 6.42
CA LEU A 181 -16.10 -16.85 7.34
C LEU A 181 -15.60 -15.52 7.91
N THR A 182 -15.60 -14.46 7.11
CA THR A 182 -15.23 -13.12 7.56
C THR A 182 -16.23 -12.57 8.57
N GLU A 183 -17.53 -12.71 8.32
CA GLU A 183 -18.58 -12.35 9.29
C GLU A 183 -18.41 -13.13 10.60
N TYR A 184 -18.21 -14.45 10.51
CA TYR A 184 -17.95 -15.30 11.68
C TYR A 184 -16.72 -14.81 12.47
N PHE A 185 -15.61 -14.54 11.79
CA PHE A 185 -14.37 -14.10 12.44
C PHE A 185 -14.52 -12.73 13.11
N VAL A 186 -15.09 -11.75 12.40
CA VAL A 186 -15.25 -10.39 12.91
C VAL A 186 -16.24 -10.33 14.07
N ARG A 187 -17.34 -11.10 14.02
CA ARG A 187 -18.42 -11.01 15.02
C ARG A 187 -18.26 -11.97 16.19
N GLU A 188 -17.85 -13.20 15.95
CA GLU A 188 -17.81 -14.24 16.99
C GLU A 188 -16.43 -14.40 17.63
N LYS A 189 -15.37 -13.87 17.01
CA LYS A 189 -13.98 -14.06 17.46
C LYS A 189 -13.23 -12.75 17.73
N ASP A 190 -13.92 -11.61 17.74
CA ASP A 190 -13.29 -10.28 17.88
C ASP A 190 -12.16 -10.05 16.86
N GLY A 191 -12.40 -10.48 15.61
CA GLY A 191 -11.37 -10.58 14.58
C GLY A 191 -10.62 -9.28 14.28
N VAL A 192 -11.25 -8.11 14.46
CA VAL A 192 -10.61 -6.80 14.29
C VAL A 192 -9.48 -6.60 15.30
N ASP A 193 -9.75 -6.87 16.57
CA ASP A 193 -8.76 -6.73 17.65
C ASP A 193 -7.65 -7.77 17.50
N LEU A 194 -7.98 -9.01 17.08
CA LEU A 194 -6.96 -10.03 16.79
C LEU A 194 -6.00 -9.60 15.67
N VAL A 195 -6.51 -9.03 14.57
CA VAL A 195 -5.65 -8.52 13.48
C VAL A 195 -4.77 -7.38 13.95
N LEU A 196 -5.31 -6.44 14.73
CA LEU A 196 -4.52 -5.33 15.28
C LEU A 196 -3.45 -5.79 16.26
N ARG A 197 -3.75 -6.79 17.11
CA ARG A 197 -2.74 -7.43 17.99
C ARG A 197 -1.66 -8.11 17.16
N ALA A 198 -2.04 -8.86 16.13
CA ALA A 198 -1.08 -9.55 15.28
C ALA A 198 -0.15 -8.55 14.56
N TYR A 199 -0.69 -7.45 14.05
CA TYR A 199 0.14 -6.38 13.49
C TYR A 199 1.13 -5.79 14.52
N ARG A 200 0.67 -5.47 15.74
CA ARG A 200 1.53 -4.90 16.80
C ARG A 200 2.65 -5.85 17.25
N HIS A 201 2.44 -7.16 17.13
CA HIS A 201 3.40 -8.19 17.53
C HIS A 201 4.22 -8.77 16.38
N SER A 202 3.93 -8.36 15.14
CA SER A 202 4.66 -8.77 13.96
C SER A 202 6.10 -8.24 13.97
N LYS A 203 7.01 -9.03 13.40
CA LYS A 203 8.39 -8.62 13.11
C LYS A 203 8.61 -8.31 11.63
N GLU A 204 7.63 -8.62 10.78
CA GLU A 204 7.70 -8.50 9.33
C GLU A 204 7.11 -7.17 8.86
N PRO A 205 7.87 -6.33 8.13
CA PRO A 205 7.37 -5.05 7.61
C PRO A 205 6.11 -5.21 6.75
N TYR A 206 5.96 -6.34 6.07
CA TYR A 206 4.84 -6.61 5.18
C TYR A 206 3.53 -6.97 5.92
N SER A 207 3.61 -7.38 7.20
CA SER A 207 2.43 -7.69 8.01
C SER A 207 1.51 -6.49 8.17
N ARG A 208 2.07 -5.28 8.16
CA ARG A 208 1.31 -4.03 8.08
C ARG A 208 0.34 -4.04 6.90
N VAL A 209 0.84 -4.27 5.70
CA VAL A 209 0.05 -4.23 4.46
C VAL A 209 -1.08 -5.25 4.54
N MET A 210 -0.76 -6.46 4.96
CA MET A 210 -1.71 -7.55 5.09
C MET A 210 -2.77 -7.27 6.16
N ALA A 211 -2.40 -6.72 7.31
CA ALA A 211 -3.34 -6.38 8.38
C ALA A 211 -4.31 -5.26 7.94
N MET A 212 -3.79 -4.20 7.31
CA MET A 212 -4.61 -3.09 6.81
C MET A 212 -5.52 -3.55 5.67
N ARG A 213 -5.03 -4.43 4.80
CA ARG A 213 -5.85 -5.10 3.78
C ARG A 213 -6.99 -5.90 4.40
N SER A 214 -6.71 -6.75 5.40
CA SER A 214 -7.76 -7.52 6.08
C SER A 214 -8.82 -6.60 6.68
N LEU A 215 -8.43 -5.58 7.44
CA LEU A 215 -9.37 -4.65 8.06
C LEU A 215 -10.24 -3.92 7.02
N ALA A 216 -9.63 -3.46 5.92
CA ALA A 216 -10.38 -2.83 4.83
C ALA A 216 -11.34 -3.80 4.13
N LEU A 217 -10.93 -5.05 3.88
CA LEU A 217 -11.79 -6.08 3.30
C LEU A 217 -12.93 -6.48 4.24
N PHE A 218 -12.69 -6.50 5.54
CA PHE A 218 -13.75 -6.70 6.53
C PHE A 218 -14.80 -5.62 6.40
N SER A 219 -14.41 -4.35 6.30
CA SER A 219 -15.35 -3.24 6.11
C SER A 219 -16.22 -3.40 4.86
N PHE A 220 -15.71 -4.00 3.78
CA PHE A 220 -16.49 -4.25 2.56
C PHE A 220 -17.40 -5.47 2.61
N THR A 221 -17.14 -6.41 3.52
CA THR A 221 -17.83 -7.71 3.58
C THR A 221 -18.84 -7.79 4.72
N GLN A 222 -18.77 -6.89 5.70
CA GLN A 222 -19.78 -6.86 6.76
C GLN A 222 -21.14 -6.39 6.24
N PRO A 223 -22.26 -6.97 6.73
CA PRO A 223 -23.60 -6.59 6.28
C PRO A 223 -24.08 -5.24 6.86
N VAL A 224 -23.34 -4.68 7.83
CA VAL A 224 -23.65 -3.39 8.46
C VAL A 224 -22.46 -2.47 8.26
N ASP A 225 -22.66 -1.41 7.48
CA ASP A 225 -21.66 -0.36 7.26
C ASP A 225 -21.21 0.26 8.59
N GLY A 226 -19.90 0.50 8.73
CA GLY A 226 -19.31 1.06 9.94
C GLY A 226 -19.10 0.07 11.08
N ALA A 227 -19.48 -1.22 10.94
CA ALA A 227 -19.34 -2.20 12.03
C ALA A 227 -17.87 -2.47 12.39
N VAL A 228 -17.01 -2.58 11.38
CA VAL A 228 -15.56 -2.81 11.56
C VAL A 228 -14.89 -1.57 12.13
N GLU A 229 -15.21 -0.40 11.59
CA GLU A 229 -14.73 0.91 12.05
C GLU A 229 -15.09 1.14 13.53
N LYS A 230 -16.29 0.75 13.94
CA LYS A 230 -16.71 0.79 15.35
C LYS A 230 -15.83 -0.10 16.23
N GLN A 231 -15.54 -1.32 15.79
CA GLN A 231 -14.65 -2.22 16.54
C GLN A 231 -13.22 -1.67 16.61
N ILE A 232 -12.72 -1.08 15.52
CA ILE A 232 -11.41 -0.41 15.48
C ILE A 232 -11.35 0.69 16.55
N LEU A 233 -12.39 1.51 16.69
CA LEU A 233 -12.47 2.53 17.75
C LEU A 233 -12.47 1.89 19.14
N GLN A 234 -13.28 0.85 19.35
CA GLN A 234 -13.38 0.18 20.65
C GLN A 234 -12.06 -0.43 21.14
N CYS A 235 -11.15 -0.80 20.23
CA CYS A 235 -9.82 -1.32 20.57
C CYS A 235 -8.70 -0.26 20.45
N ASN A 236 -9.04 1.03 20.39
CA ASN A 236 -8.09 2.15 20.19
C ASN A 236 -7.17 1.91 18.98
N GLY A 237 -7.74 1.36 17.90
CA GLY A 237 -7.03 0.92 16.71
C GLY A 237 -6.69 2.05 15.74
N VAL A 238 -7.36 3.21 15.80
CA VAL A 238 -7.13 4.30 14.82
C VAL A 238 -5.70 4.79 14.86
N LYS A 239 -5.13 4.98 16.06
CA LYS A 239 -3.71 5.31 16.20
C LYS A 239 -2.81 4.27 15.53
N THR A 240 -3.12 2.99 15.68
CA THR A 240 -2.36 1.90 15.03
C THR A 240 -2.47 1.96 13.50
N VAL A 241 -3.64 2.32 12.96
CA VAL A 241 -3.84 2.52 11.50
C VAL A 241 -3.06 3.75 11.01
N VAL A 242 -3.04 4.84 11.77
CA VAL A 242 -2.25 6.05 11.42
C VAL A 242 -0.76 5.79 11.51
N ASP A 243 -0.29 5.07 12.53
CA ASP A 243 1.12 4.67 12.66
C ASP A 243 1.54 3.77 11.48
N ALA A 244 0.66 2.87 11.05
CA ALA A 244 0.86 2.09 9.82
C ALA A 244 0.96 3.01 8.59
N TYR A 245 0.08 4.01 8.49
CA TYR A 245 0.11 4.96 7.38
C TYR A 245 1.41 5.78 7.33
N LYS A 246 1.94 6.21 8.48
CA LYS A 246 3.23 6.91 8.56
C LYS A 246 4.42 6.07 8.08
N GLN A 247 4.32 4.74 8.16
CA GLN A 247 5.38 3.83 7.72
C GLN A 247 5.26 3.45 6.24
N SER A 248 4.24 3.92 5.54
CA SER A 248 3.97 3.52 4.15
C SER A 248 5.06 4.01 3.20
N SER A 249 5.24 3.27 2.10
CA SER A 249 6.27 3.56 1.09
C SER A 249 5.81 4.53 0.00
N GLY A 250 4.58 5.05 0.07
CA GLY A 250 3.97 5.84 -1.00
C GLY A 250 3.58 5.02 -2.24
N ASP A 251 3.74 3.69 -2.20
CA ASP A 251 3.27 2.80 -3.26
C ASP A 251 1.74 2.64 -3.18
N PRO A 252 1.00 2.86 -4.28
CA PRO A 252 -0.46 2.72 -4.33
C PRO A 252 -0.99 1.36 -3.85
N THR A 253 -0.20 0.30 -3.96
CA THR A 253 -0.57 -1.05 -3.50
C THR A 253 -0.54 -1.19 -1.97
N ASP A 254 0.34 -0.43 -1.31
CA ASP A 254 0.47 -0.35 0.15
C ASP A 254 -0.53 0.67 0.73
N THR A 255 -0.67 1.83 0.09
CA THR A 255 -1.48 2.94 0.61
C THR A 255 -2.98 2.79 0.37
N ARG A 256 -3.42 2.00 -0.62
CA ARG A 256 -4.84 1.91 -1.02
C ARG A 256 -5.75 1.46 0.11
N PHE A 257 -5.41 0.38 0.81
CA PHE A 257 -6.26 -0.16 1.88
C PHE A 257 -6.28 0.76 3.09
N LEU A 258 -5.12 1.32 3.44
CA LEU A 258 -4.95 2.29 4.51
C LEU A 258 -5.81 3.54 4.29
N THR A 259 -5.68 4.17 3.13
CA THR A 259 -6.43 5.39 2.79
C THR A 259 -7.93 5.15 2.71
N LEU A 260 -8.38 3.99 2.20
CA LEU A 260 -9.79 3.60 2.22
C LEU A 260 -10.32 3.41 3.65
N LEU A 261 -9.57 2.71 4.50
CA LEU A 261 -9.95 2.46 5.88
C LEU A 261 -10.02 3.77 6.69
N LEU A 262 -9.01 4.64 6.55
CA LEU A 262 -9.00 5.96 7.19
C LEU A 262 -10.16 6.85 6.72
N SER A 263 -10.43 6.86 5.41
CA SER A 263 -11.60 7.57 4.85
C SER A 263 -12.90 7.03 5.44
N SER A 264 -13.02 5.70 5.56
CA SER A 264 -14.20 5.04 6.13
C SER A 264 -14.40 5.41 7.61
N LEU A 265 -13.32 5.36 8.41
CA LEU A 265 -13.34 5.76 9.84
C LEU A 265 -13.83 7.20 10.02
N MET A 266 -13.28 8.14 9.24
CA MET A 266 -13.66 9.55 9.32
C MET A 266 -15.09 9.83 8.85
N ARG A 267 -15.63 9.04 7.91
CA ARG A 267 -17.00 9.23 7.40
C ARG A 267 -18.06 8.62 8.31
N HIS A 268 -17.82 7.43 8.84
CA HIS A 268 -18.77 6.74 9.72
C HIS A 268 -18.73 7.28 11.16
N PHE A 269 -17.55 7.65 11.65
CA PHE A 269 -17.33 8.16 13.00
C PHE A 269 -16.55 9.48 12.97
N PRO A 270 -17.13 10.56 12.38
CA PRO A 270 -16.44 11.83 12.20
C PRO A 270 -16.06 12.52 13.50
N LYS A 271 -16.70 12.18 14.63
CA LYS A 271 -16.35 12.74 15.94
C LYS A 271 -15.22 11.96 16.58
N GLU A 272 -15.44 10.67 16.84
CA GLU A 272 -14.52 9.82 17.57
C GLU A 272 -13.31 9.42 16.70
N GLY A 273 -13.57 8.82 15.54
CA GLY A 273 -12.52 8.42 14.61
C GLY A 273 -11.80 9.59 13.95
N GLY A 274 -12.54 10.67 13.65
CA GLY A 274 -11.94 11.93 13.20
C GLY A 274 -10.99 12.51 14.23
N LYS A 275 -11.37 12.53 15.52
CA LYS A 275 -10.51 13.02 16.59
C LYS A 275 -9.26 12.16 16.75
N GLU A 276 -9.41 10.84 16.81
CA GLU A 276 -8.24 9.95 16.94
C GLU A 276 -7.30 10.04 15.74
N PHE A 277 -7.82 10.27 14.53
CA PHE A 277 -7.00 10.52 13.34
C PHE A 277 -6.18 11.80 13.48
N ILE A 278 -6.81 12.90 13.91
CA ILE A 278 -6.13 14.18 14.12
C ILE A 278 -5.09 14.07 15.24
N ASP A 279 -5.48 13.52 16.39
CA ASP A 279 -4.61 13.35 17.57
C ASP A 279 -3.39 12.45 17.28
N ALA A 280 -3.52 11.49 16.35
CA ALA A 280 -2.42 10.64 15.91
C ALA A 280 -1.50 11.27 14.86
N GLY A 281 -1.73 12.52 14.44
CA GLY A 281 -0.96 13.19 13.38
C GLY A 281 -1.27 12.64 11.98
N GLY A 282 -2.54 12.32 11.73
CA GLY A 282 -2.99 11.77 10.44
C GLY A 282 -2.84 12.72 9.26
N VAL A 283 -2.96 14.04 9.49
CA VAL A 283 -2.74 15.07 8.44
C VAL A 283 -1.29 15.09 8.00
N GLU A 284 -0.36 15.16 8.96
CA GLU A 284 1.09 15.07 8.71
C GLU A 284 1.43 13.76 7.97
N ALA A 285 0.84 12.63 8.39
CA ALA A 285 1.02 11.35 7.70
C ALA A 285 0.56 11.40 6.23
N ALA A 286 -0.54 12.10 5.94
CA ALA A 286 -1.03 12.24 4.57
C ALA A 286 -0.09 13.11 3.71
N VAL A 287 0.43 14.21 4.26
CA VAL A 287 1.38 15.08 3.55
C VAL A 287 2.72 14.37 3.31
N ASN A 288 3.25 13.67 4.33
CA ASN A 288 4.47 12.87 4.20
C ASN A 288 4.34 11.78 3.13
N ASN A 289 3.18 11.10 3.07
CA ASN A 289 2.93 10.11 2.03
C ASN A 289 2.76 10.74 0.65
N LEU A 290 2.13 11.92 0.55
CA LEU A 290 2.03 12.67 -0.69
C LEU A 290 3.41 13.03 -1.25
N ASN A 291 4.37 13.36 -0.38
CA ASN A 291 5.75 13.69 -0.76
C ASN A 291 6.51 12.52 -1.40
N ILE A 292 6.24 11.28 -0.96
CA ILE A 292 6.86 10.06 -1.50
C ILE A 292 5.94 9.30 -2.45
N ALA A 293 4.76 9.83 -2.75
CA ALA A 293 3.74 9.14 -3.53
C ALA A 293 4.21 8.92 -4.96
N ARG A 294 4.00 7.70 -5.46
CA ARG A 294 4.04 7.46 -6.91
C ARG A 294 2.82 8.12 -7.55
N TYR A 295 2.96 8.56 -8.80
CA TYR A 295 1.91 9.23 -9.60
C TYR A 295 0.46 8.74 -9.34
N LYS A 296 0.23 7.41 -9.34
CA LYS A 296 -1.11 6.81 -9.18
C LYS A 296 -1.66 6.84 -7.74
N GLY A 297 -0.83 7.16 -6.75
CA GLY A 297 -1.17 7.17 -5.32
C GLY A 297 -1.67 8.53 -4.84
N VAL A 298 -1.28 9.61 -5.52
CA VAL A 298 -1.63 11.01 -5.16
C VAL A 298 -3.12 11.21 -4.81
N PRO A 299 -4.10 10.74 -5.58
CA PRO A 299 -5.52 10.99 -5.28
C PRO A 299 -5.98 10.29 -4.00
N GLN A 300 -5.32 9.20 -3.60
CA GLN A 300 -5.65 8.47 -2.38
C GLN A 300 -5.33 9.31 -1.15
N HIS A 301 -4.20 10.02 -1.17
CA HIS A 301 -3.76 10.90 -0.08
C HIS A 301 -4.61 12.19 -0.03
N LEU A 302 -4.90 12.78 -1.19
CA LEU A 302 -5.80 13.95 -1.29
C LEU A 302 -7.20 13.65 -0.76
N ARG A 303 -7.73 12.46 -1.03
CA ARG A 303 -9.01 12.02 -0.47
C ARG A 303 -9.01 12.03 1.06
N VAL A 304 -7.95 11.51 1.69
CA VAL A 304 -7.82 11.50 3.15
C VAL A 304 -7.78 12.93 3.69
N ILE A 305 -7.05 13.84 3.04
CA ILE A 305 -7.01 15.26 3.41
C ILE A 305 -8.41 15.90 3.30
N HIS A 306 -9.12 15.68 2.20
CA HIS A 306 -10.48 16.22 2.04
C HIS A 306 -11.50 15.65 3.02
N ASP A 307 -11.40 14.36 3.37
CA ASP A 307 -12.23 13.77 4.40
C ASP A 307 -11.90 14.36 5.78
N ALA A 308 -10.63 14.68 6.05
CA ALA A 308 -10.22 15.39 7.26
C ALA A 308 -10.77 16.83 7.31
N GLN A 309 -10.72 17.58 6.20
CA GLN A 309 -11.28 18.95 6.12
C GLN A 309 -12.79 19.00 6.40
N ARG A 310 -13.51 17.89 6.21
CA ARG A 310 -14.97 17.77 6.46
C ARG A 310 -15.32 17.39 7.90
N LEU A 311 -14.32 17.15 8.75
CA LEU A 311 -14.56 16.76 10.14
C LEU A 311 -15.22 17.89 10.93
N PRO A 312 -16.11 17.57 11.89
CA PRO A 312 -16.71 18.57 12.76
C PRO A 312 -15.65 19.20 13.68
N SER A 313 -15.86 20.46 14.06
CA SER A 313 -14.96 21.20 14.96
C SER A 313 -14.68 20.49 16.29
N GLN A 314 -15.61 19.65 16.75
CA GLN A 314 -15.47 18.82 17.94
C GLN A 314 -14.34 17.78 17.82
N ALA A 315 -14.08 17.29 16.61
CA ALA A 315 -13.01 16.33 16.31
C ALA A 315 -11.69 17.04 16.00
N VAL A 316 -11.74 18.10 15.20
CA VAL A 316 -10.56 18.86 14.74
C VAL A 316 -9.89 19.61 15.89
N GLY A 317 -10.68 20.07 16.87
CA GLY A 317 -10.18 20.84 18.00
C GLY A 317 -10.00 22.32 17.63
N LYS A 318 -8.97 22.95 18.19
CA LYS A 318 -8.73 24.41 18.04
C LYS A 318 -8.01 24.78 16.75
N GLU A 319 -7.23 23.86 16.22
CA GLU A 319 -6.34 24.06 15.08
C GLU A 319 -6.99 23.43 13.85
N SER A 320 -7.22 24.22 12.80
CA SER A 320 -7.86 23.75 11.57
C SER A 320 -7.00 22.70 10.86
N VAL A 321 -7.63 21.89 10.01
CA VAL A 321 -6.88 20.95 9.14
C VAL A 321 -5.95 21.72 8.20
N ASP A 322 -6.37 22.89 7.70
CA ASP A 322 -5.55 23.71 6.81
C ASP A 322 -4.31 24.29 7.53
N ALA A 323 -4.42 24.63 8.83
CA ALA A 323 -3.25 25.00 9.64
C ALA A 323 -2.31 23.80 9.82
N ARG A 324 -2.86 22.60 10.05
CA ARG A 324 -2.07 21.35 10.15
C ARG A 324 -1.38 20.96 8.86
N LEU A 325 -1.96 21.30 7.71
CA LEU A 325 -1.32 21.11 6.42
C LEU A 325 -0.09 22.00 6.31
N GLU A 326 -0.21 23.26 6.72
CA GLU A 326 0.93 24.18 6.73
C GLU A 326 2.04 23.73 7.68
N ASP A 327 1.70 23.33 8.91
CA ASP A 327 2.64 22.79 9.89
C ASP A 327 3.36 21.50 9.40
N ALA A 328 2.83 20.85 8.36
CA ALA A 328 3.39 19.65 7.74
C ALA A 328 4.14 19.93 6.42
N ASP A 329 4.53 21.18 6.14
CA ASP A 329 5.23 21.60 4.91
C ASP A 329 4.44 21.30 3.61
N PHE A 330 3.11 21.36 3.66
CA PHE A 330 2.25 21.00 2.52
C PHE A 330 2.54 21.81 1.25
N LEU A 331 2.87 23.10 1.35
CA LEU A 331 3.11 23.94 0.17
C LEU A 331 4.31 23.45 -0.66
N GLY A 332 5.40 23.08 0.00
CA GLY A 332 6.57 22.51 -0.66
C GLY A 332 6.23 21.20 -1.37
N VAL A 333 5.48 20.33 -0.70
CA VAL A 333 5.01 19.05 -1.27
C VAL A 333 4.08 19.29 -2.47
N ALA A 334 3.09 20.18 -2.34
CA ALA A 334 2.13 20.48 -3.40
C ALA A 334 2.83 21.04 -4.65
N MET A 335 3.76 21.98 -4.48
CA MET A 335 4.55 22.52 -5.60
C MET A 335 5.44 21.44 -6.22
N GLY A 336 6.07 20.59 -5.42
CA GLY A 336 6.85 19.45 -5.90
C GLY A 336 6.04 18.49 -6.76
N VAL A 337 4.83 18.14 -6.33
CA VAL A 337 3.91 17.27 -7.10
C VAL A 337 3.47 17.94 -8.41
N LEU A 338 3.14 19.22 -8.39
CA LEU A 338 2.76 19.98 -9.59
C LEU A 338 3.89 20.06 -10.63
N ASP A 339 5.15 20.19 -10.18
CA ASP A 339 6.30 20.23 -11.10
C ASP A 339 6.69 18.85 -11.64
N ALA A 340 6.61 17.82 -10.79
CA ALA A 340 6.97 16.45 -11.14
C ALA A 340 5.94 15.78 -12.06
N PHE A 341 4.64 16.05 -11.85
CA PHE A 341 3.54 15.38 -12.55
C PHE A 341 2.54 16.38 -13.16
N PRO A 342 2.97 17.32 -14.00
CA PRO A 342 2.07 18.32 -14.60
C PRO A 342 1.09 17.69 -15.60
N GLU A 343 1.27 16.43 -16.00
CA GLU A 343 0.29 15.68 -16.82
C GLU A 343 -0.95 15.26 -16.00
N TYR A 344 -0.88 15.22 -14.67
CA TYR A 344 -1.94 14.60 -13.87
C TYR A 344 -3.08 15.55 -13.48
N TYR A 345 -3.78 16.01 -14.50
CA TYR A 345 -4.74 17.10 -14.41
C TYR A 345 -5.75 17.02 -13.24
N GLU A 346 -6.35 15.85 -13.00
CA GLU A 346 -7.34 15.66 -11.93
C GLU A 346 -6.76 15.92 -10.54
N ALA A 347 -5.59 15.35 -10.23
CA ALA A 347 -4.97 15.53 -8.91
C ALA A 347 -4.33 16.92 -8.75
N THR A 348 -3.81 17.49 -9.84
CA THR A 348 -3.22 18.83 -9.81
C THR A 348 -4.29 19.91 -9.62
N GLY A 349 -5.50 19.73 -10.15
CA GLY A 349 -6.65 20.60 -9.85
C GLY A 349 -7.03 20.60 -8.36
N ASP A 350 -7.14 19.41 -7.75
CA ASP A 350 -7.41 19.26 -6.32
C ASP A 350 -6.30 19.87 -5.44
N LEU A 351 -5.03 19.68 -5.81
CA LEU A 351 -3.89 20.32 -5.13
C LEU A 351 -3.94 21.85 -5.20
N LEU A 352 -4.20 22.40 -6.38
CA LEU A 352 -4.30 23.85 -6.57
C LEU A 352 -5.40 24.43 -5.69
N LYS A 353 -6.53 23.73 -5.57
CA LYS A 353 -7.63 24.13 -4.69
C LYS A 353 -7.17 24.20 -3.24
N LEU A 354 -6.53 23.15 -2.72
CA LEU A 354 -5.99 23.12 -1.35
C LEU A 354 -4.99 24.26 -1.12
N VAL A 355 -4.06 24.49 -2.05
CA VAL A 355 -3.09 25.59 -1.95
C VAL A 355 -3.80 26.96 -1.90
N THR A 356 -4.85 27.17 -2.69
CA THR A 356 -5.63 28.43 -2.65
C THR A 356 -6.47 28.62 -1.38
N GLU A 357 -6.73 27.54 -0.63
CA GLU A 357 -7.41 27.58 0.67
C GLU A 357 -6.41 27.88 1.79
N VAL A 358 -5.21 27.28 1.75
CA VAL A 358 -4.15 27.44 2.76
C VAL A 358 -3.47 28.83 2.68
N VAL A 359 -3.07 29.30 1.49
CA VAL A 359 -2.15 30.45 1.35
C VAL A 359 -2.73 31.86 1.61
N PRO A 360 -4.05 32.10 1.78
CA PRO A 360 -4.47 33.32 2.44
C PRO A 360 -4.75 33.13 3.95
N ALA A 361 -4.98 31.91 4.40
CA ALA A 361 -5.48 31.64 5.75
C ALA A 361 -4.37 31.30 6.75
N HIS A 362 -3.33 30.60 6.31
CA HIS A 362 -2.35 29.95 7.18
C HIS A 362 -0.89 30.15 6.77
N ALA A 363 -0.62 30.54 5.51
CA ALA A 363 0.73 30.80 5.01
C ALA A 363 0.85 32.18 4.36
N GLN A 364 2.07 32.68 4.15
CA GLN A 364 2.30 33.90 3.39
C GLN A 364 2.52 33.61 1.89
N PRO A 365 2.07 34.50 0.98
CA PRO A 365 2.36 34.37 -0.44
C PRO A 365 3.87 34.31 -0.78
N LEU A 366 4.74 34.82 0.10
CA LEU A 366 6.19 34.72 -0.06
C LEU A 366 6.67 33.26 -0.02
N GLU A 367 6.07 32.42 0.81
CA GLU A 367 6.47 31.01 0.99
C GLU A 367 6.24 30.23 -0.31
N LEU A 368 5.14 30.49 -1.04
CA LEU A 368 4.95 29.96 -2.38
C LEU A 368 6.11 30.33 -3.33
N LEU A 369 6.59 31.56 -3.24
CA LEU A 369 7.69 32.06 -4.05
C LEU A 369 9.00 31.33 -3.71
N GLU A 370 9.25 31.07 -2.42
CA GLU A 370 10.39 30.29 -1.91
C GLU A 370 10.35 28.84 -2.42
N TYR A 371 9.15 28.23 -2.52
CA TYR A 371 8.93 26.92 -3.14
C TYR A 371 8.83 26.94 -4.67
N ARG A 372 9.32 28.01 -5.33
CA ARG A 372 9.35 28.15 -6.80
C ARG A 372 7.98 28.05 -7.48
N ALA A 373 6.90 28.46 -6.81
CA ALA A 373 5.55 28.41 -7.38
C ALA A 373 5.42 29.21 -8.68
N MET A 374 6.12 30.35 -8.83
CA MET A 374 6.05 31.17 -10.04
C MET A 374 6.45 30.41 -11.33
N PRO A 375 7.66 29.81 -11.42
CA PRO A 375 8.01 28.92 -12.53
C PRO A 375 7.06 27.74 -12.73
N ILE A 376 6.69 27.05 -11.64
CA ILE A 376 5.87 25.82 -11.70
C ILE A 376 4.48 26.12 -12.26
N LEU A 377 3.80 27.13 -11.71
CA LEU A 377 2.48 27.55 -12.15
C LEU A 377 2.50 28.12 -13.57
N SER A 378 3.58 28.81 -13.97
CA SER A 378 3.73 29.33 -15.34
C SER A 378 3.86 28.21 -16.36
N LYS A 379 4.68 27.20 -16.06
CA LYS A 379 4.82 25.98 -16.87
C LYS A 379 3.48 25.23 -16.94
N TYR A 380 2.78 25.09 -15.82
CA TYR A 380 1.46 24.46 -15.76
C TYR A 380 0.42 25.21 -16.62
N TYR A 381 0.33 26.53 -16.48
CA TYR A 381 -0.57 27.37 -17.27
C TYR A 381 -0.30 27.22 -18.77
N VAL A 382 0.95 27.38 -19.21
CA VAL A 382 1.31 27.29 -20.64
C VAL A 382 0.97 25.92 -21.22
N LYS A 383 1.12 24.85 -20.44
CA LYS A 383 0.79 23.49 -20.86
C LYS A 383 -0.71 23.30 -21.09
N TRP A 384 -1.55 23.84 -20.21
CA TRP A 384 -2.97 23.54 -20.19
C TRP A 384 -3.88 24.66 -20.74
N LYS A 385 -3.35 25.86 -21.01
CA LYS A 385 -4.16 27.03 -21.44
C LYS A 385 -5.04 26.78 -22.67
N GLU A 386 -4.68 25.84 -23.55
CA GLU A 386 -5.44 25.48 -24.75
C GLU A 386 -6.44 24.33 -24.52
N ASP A 387 -6.38 23.65 -23.38
CA ASP A 387 -7.29 22.57 -23.03
C ASP A 387 -8.68 23.11 -22.62
N GLN A 388 -9.73 22.45 -23.09
CA GLN A 388 -11.11 22.88 -22.83
C GLN A 388 -11.52 22.69 -21.36
N SER A 389 -11.06 21.61 -20.71
CA SER A 389 -11.39 21.33 -19.31
C SER A 389 -10.76 22.39 -18.41
N PHE A 390 -9.47 22.69 -18.65
CA PHE A 390 -8.74 23.74 -17.93
C PHE A 390 -9.41 25.11 -17.99
N GLN A 391 -9.97 25.46 -19.15
CA GLN A 391 -10.65 26.74 -19.33
C GLN A 391 -12.04 26.81 -18.68
N THR A 392 -12.67 25.68 -18.33
CA THR A 392 -14.09 25.65 -17.95
C THR A 392 -14.38 25.08 -16.57
N ASP A 393 -13.52 24.22 -16.01
CA ASP A 393 -13.76 23.54 -14.72
C ASP A 393 -13.36 24.35 -13.48
N GLY A 394 -12.77 25.54 -13.67
CA GLY A 394 -12.32 26.43 -12.60
C GLY A 394 -10.83 26.31 -12.23
N THR A 395 -10.09 25.37 -12.81
CA THR A 395 -8.65 25.21 -12.55
C THR A 395 -7.85 26.41 -13.03
N ARG A 396 -8.18 26.98 -14.19
CA ARG A 396 -7.57 28.25 -14.63
C ARG A 396 -7.79 29.39 -13.62
N THR A 397 -8.99 29.48 -13.05
CA THR A 397 -9.31 30.46 -12.01
C THR A 397 -8.42 30.28 -10.78
N LEU A 398 -8.16 29.04 -10.35
CA LEU A 398 -7.27 28.75 -9.22
C LEU A 398 -5.83 29.20 -9.50
N VAL A 399 -5.30 28.88 -10.69
CA VAL A 399 -3.96 29.30 -11.11
C VAL A 399 -3.84 30.83 -11.15
N ALA A 400 -4.80 31.51 -11.78
CA ALA A 400 -4.84 32.97 -11.84
C ALA A 400 -4.90 33.59 -10.44
N LYS A 401 -5.70 33.02 -9.52
CA LYS A 401 -5.80 33.49 -8.14
C LYS A 401 -4.47 33.36 -7.38
N LEU A 402 -3.74 32.26 -7.54
CA LEU A 402 -2.41 32.11 -6.93
C LEU A 402 -1.41 33.12 -7.48
N PHE A 403 -1.44 33.39 -8.79
CA PHE A 403 -0.64 34.45 -9.38
C PHE A 403 -1.01 35.83 -8.82
N GLU A 404 -2.30 36.16 -8.71
CA GLU A 404 -2.73 37.44 -8.12
C GLU A 404 -2.27 37.57 -6.68
N LEU A 405 -2.38 36.51 -5.87
CA LEU A 405 -1.92 36.50 -4.48
C LEU A 405 -0.43 36.84 -4.36
N MET A 406 0.41 36.19 -5.17
CA MET A 406 1.85 36.45 -5.16
C MET A 406 2.21 37.83 -5.72
N LEU A 407 1.60 38.27 -6.83
CA LEU A 407 1.92 39.56 -7.46
C LEU A 407 1.46 40.77 -6.63
N ASN A 408 0.37 40.62 -5.88
CA ASN A 408 -0.18 41.70 -5.05
C ASN A 408 0.47 41.78 -3.66
N ASP A 409 1.22 40.76 -3.24
CA ASP A 409 1.92 40.78 -1.95
C ASP A 409 3.13 41.73 -1.97
N LYS A 410 3.21 42.59 -0.95
CA LYS A 410 4.27 43.62 -0.85
C LYS A 410 5.65 43.03 -0.62
N THR A 411 5.74 41.87 0.01
CA THR A 411 7.00 41.20 0.31
C THR A 411 7.52 40.52 -0.95
N CYS A 412 6.65 39.83 -1.67
CA CYS A 412 6.93 39.27 -3.00
C CYS A 412 7.39 40.33 -4.01
N GLN A 413 6.79 41.53 -4.00
CA GLN A 413 7.18 42.63 -4.91
C GLN A 413 8.66 43.01 -4.81
N ARG A 414 9.29 42.85 -3.65
CA ARG A 414 10.73 43.11 -3.48
C ARG A 414 11.59 42.11 -4.26
N CYS A 415 11.10 40.89 -4.45
CA CYS A 415 11.76 39.83 -5.21
C CYS A 415 11.62 40.01 -6.73
N TYR A 416 10.71 40.86 -7.18
CA TYR A 416 10.40 41.08 -8.60
C TYR A 416 11.15 42.26 -9.23
N ASP A 417 12.02 42.94 -8.48
CA ASP A 417 12.84 44.03 -9.01
C ASP A 417 13.67 43.51 -10.20
N PRO A 418 13.54 44.09 -11.41
CA PRO A 418 14.27 43.64 -12.59
C PRO A 418 15.80 43.67 -12.46
N SER A 419 16.32 44.45 -11.52
CA SER A 419 17.76 44.51 -11.22
C SER A 419 18.27 43.31 -10.39
N VAL A 420 17.37 42.55 -9.76
CA VAL A 420 17.69 41.41 -8.88
C VAL A 420 17.05 40.11 -9.35
N ALA A 421 15.86 40.19 -9.94
CA ALA A 421 15.09 39.04 -10.42
C ALA A 421 15.76 38.36 -11.62
N SER A 422 15.79 37.02 -11.60
CA SER A 422 16.29 36.23 -12.72
C SER A 422 15.44 36.45 -13.98
N TYR A 423 16.05 36.27 -15.15
CA TYR A 423 15.33 36.34 -16.42
C TYR A 423 14.13 35.36 -16.46
N GLU A 424 14.31 34.16 -15.93
CA GLU A 424 13.24 33.16 -15.77
C GLU A 424 12.05 33.73 -14.98
N LEU A 425 12.32 34.33 -13.81
CA LEU A 425 11.26 34.91 -12.98
C LEU A 425 10.55 36.07 -13.69
N GLN A 426 11.27 36.88 -14.46
CA GLN A 426 10.67 37.97 -15.24
C GLN A 426 9.74 37.45 -16.35
N GLU A 427 10.10 36.37 -17.03
CA GLU A 427 9.22 35.71 -18.01
C GLU A 427 8.00 35.10 -17.32
N CYS A 428 8.18 34.44 -16.17
CA CYS A 428 7.06 33.92 -15.37
C CYS A 428 6.08 35.03 -14.94
N ILE A 429 6.57 36.22 -14.58
CA ILE A 429 5.70 37.37 -14.24
C ILE A 429 4.87 37.80 -15.46
N LYS A 430 5.43 37.75 -16.68
CA LYS A 430 4.66 38.04 -17.90
C LYS A 430 3.57 36.99 -18.11
N THR A 431 3.90 35.70 -17.99
CA THR A 431 2.93 34.61 -18.08
C THR A 431 1.83 34.73 -17.04
N ALA A 432 2.19 35.05 -15.79
CA ALA A 432 1.24 35.26 -14.70
C ALA A 432 0.25 36.39 -15.01
N LYS A 433 0.74 37.54 -15.51
CA LYS A 433 -0.14 38.66 -15.92
C LYS A 433 -1.09 38.27 -17.06
N VAL A 434 -0.61 37.54 -18.06
CA VAL A 434 -1.45 37.03 -19.15
C VAL A 434 -2.52 36.07 -18.62
N ALA A 435 -2.16 35.12 -17.75
CA ALA A 435 -3.12 34.20 -17.16
C ALA A 435 -4.23 34.93 -16.37
N ILE A 436 -3.88 35.99 -15.65
CA ILE A 436 -4.83 36.83 -14.91
C ILE A 436 -5.75 37.60 -15.86
N GLU A 437 -5.21 38.18 -16.93
CA GLU A 437 -6.01 38.88 -17.94
C GLU A 437 -6.96 37.93 -18.69
N ASP A 438 -6.46 36.76 -19.10
CA ASP A 438 -7.25 35.76 -19.80
C ASP A 438 -8.44 35.27 -18.94
N GLU A 439 -8.24 35.10 -17.63
CA GLU A 439 -9.32 34.76 -16.71
C GLU A 439 -10.30 35.93 -16.50
N LYS A 440 -9.80 37.17 -16.33
CA LYS A 440 -10.65 38.37 -16.15
C LYS A 440 -11.55 38.63 -17.35
N GLU A 441 -11.00 38.47 -18.55
CA GLU A 441 -11.71 38.70 -19.80
C GLU A 441 -12.44 37.45 -20.30
N LYS A 442 -12.30 36.32 -19.61
CA LYS A 442 -12.80 35.00 -20.04
C LYS A 442 -12.38 34.65 -21.47
N ARG A 443 -11.16 35.04 -21.87
CA ARG A 443 -10.61 34.73 -23.19
C ARG A 443 -10.48 33.21 -23.32
N VAL A 444 -10.95 32.67 -24.43
CA VAL A 444 -10.80 31.25 -24.76
C VAL A 444 -9.59 31.13 -25.68
N THR A 445 -8.61 30.31 -25.29
CA THR A 445 -7.44 30.03 -26.13
C THR A 445 -7.69 28.69 -26.82
N LEU A 446 -7.80 28.68 -28.14
CA LEU A 446 -8.02 27.46 -28.92
C LEU A 446 -6.71 27.00 -29.57
N SER A 447 -6.48 25.68 -29.55
CA SER A 447 -5.43 25.08 -30.34
C SER A 447 -5.72 25.25 -31.84
N PRO A 448 -4.72 25.55 -32.69
CA PRO A 448 -4.94 25.76 -34.13
C PRO A 448 -5.59 24.57 -34.87
N ASP A 449 -5.52 23.37 -34.28
CA ASP A 449 -6.00 22.12 -34.91
C ASP A 449 -7.46 21.77 -34.57
N GLY A 450 -8.19 22.67 -33.90
CA GLY A 450 -9.55 22.45 -33.41
C GLY A 450 -10.64 23.33 -34.03
N ALA A 451 -10.47 23.80 -35.28
CA ALA A 451 -11.49 24.54 -36.04
C ALA A 451 -12.06 23.71 -37.20
#